data_AF-A0A0P4RDL3-F1
#
_entry.id   AF-A0A0P4RDL3-F1
#
_cell.length_a   1.000
_cell.length_b   1.000
_cell.length_c   1.000
_cell.angle_alpha   90.00
_cell.angle_beta   90.00
_cell.angle_gamma   90.00
#
_symmetry.space_group_name_H-M   'P 1'
#
loop_
_entity.id
_entity.type
_entity.pdbx_description
1 polymer ?
#
loop_
_entity_poly.entity_id
_entity_poly.type
_entity_poly.pdbx_seq_one_letter_code
_entity_poly.pdbx_strand_id
1 'polypeptide(L)'
;MTSRDARFDGEFFFAVVTTGIYCRPSCPAVTPKRVNVRFFPSAAAAQAAGFRACRRCRPDAVPGSAEWNVRADLVGRAMRLIGDGVVDREGVGGLARRLGYSPRQVQRQLTAELGAGPVALARARRAHTARVLLQTTALPVTELAFAAGFASIRQFNDTIREIYAGTPSELRAAAGNRGAAARHTAPAGPGTATGPESAFASRSASTGIPLRLAYRGPYAAAEIFDFLQVRAVPGVEEIRGTRGGRTYRRTLRLTHGSGIAEVDEPAGPRRRRRPPAGLVCPAARGTDGGWLECRLRLTDLRDLSTAVQRLRRLFDLDADPYAVAERLGADPLLGPLVAERPGLRSPGAADPEELAVRTVLGGPPERAAALVRTYGKPLDAPDGGLTHLFPAPGELTGAEVAEPVRTLCTALADGAITLDAGADRGAAERALAALPGVGPRTATYLRMRALGDPDVGTVAEADAERGGTVGPAAWRPWGAYALHHLWRAGLLPTGEIPGPGEVPGPGETAESGEIPGPAVIPGPVVIPGPGVIPGPGEVPGPRLIPGSGPAPGPSQTPTRAETSGPGEPSAAPEPPPYAPVARAG
;
A
#
# COMPACT_ATOMS: atom_id res chain seq x y z
N MET A 1 3.19 -12.13 -26.94
CA MET A 1 2.39 -11.44 -27.99
C MET A 1 1.42 -12.39 -28.68
N THR A 2 1.89 -13.47 -29.32
CA THR A 2 1.02 -14.43 -30.04
C THR A 2 -0.02 -15.10 -29.13
N SER A 3 0.37 -15.48 -27.91
CA SER A 3 -0.52 -16.03 -26.88
C SER A 3 -1.47 -15.01 -26.24
N ARG A 4 -1.21 -13.69 -26.43
CA ARG A 4 -1.91 -12.59 -25.74
C ARG A 4 -2.00 -12.77 -24.21
N ASP A 5 -0.95 -13.30 -23.63
CA ASP A 5 -0.87 -13.59 -22.21
C ASP A 5 -0.65 -12.28 -21.42
N ALA A 6 -1.54 -12.03 -20.46
CA ALA A 6 -1.55 -10.83 -19.63
C ALA A 6 -0.52 -10.87 -18.49
N ARG A 7 0.07 -12.03 -18.19
CA ARG A 7 1.17 -12.15 -17.23
C ARG A 7 2.35 -11.25 -17.60
N PHE A 8 2.68 -11.23 -18.89
CA PHE A 8 3.76 -10.41 -19.45
C PHE A 8 3.41 -8.93 -19.59
N ASP A 9 2.19 -8.50 -19.25
CA ASP A 9 1.84 -7.09 -19.33
C ASP A 9 2.65 -6.27 -18.31
N GLY A 10 3.43 -5.31 -18.83
CA GLY A 10 4.31 -4.45 -18.04
C GLY A 10 5.76 -4.96 -17.93
N GLU A 11 6.02 -6.23 -18.26
CA GLU A 11 7.39 -6.77 -18.37
C GLU A 11 8.10 -6.27 -19.62
N PHE A 12 7.39 -6.21 -20.73
CA PHE A 12 7.86 -5.59 -21.95
C PHE A 12 6.71 -4.98 -22.74
N PHE A 13 7.09 -4.13 -23.68
CA PHE A 13 6.21 -3.49 -24.64
C PHE A 13 6.67 -3.84 -26.05
N PHE A 14 5.74 -3.89 -26.99
CA PHE A 14 6.10 -4.06 -28.39
C PHE A 14 5.53 -2.91 -29.20
N ALA A 15 6.29 -2.44 -30.19
CA ALA A 15 5.87 -1.38 -31.08
C ALA A 15 5.87 -1.85 -32.53
N VAL A 16 4.84 -1.42 -33.25
CA VAL A 16 4.60 -1.80 -34.64
C VAL A 16 5.09 -0.67 -35.53
N VAL A 17 6.24 -0.88 -36.18
CA VAL A 17 6.98 0.11 -36.98
C VAL A 17 6.08 0.75 -38.04
N THR A 18 5.26 -0.05 -38.72
CA THR A 18 4.37 0.43 -39.80
C THR A 18 3.25 1.34 -39.31
N THR A 19 2.87 1.29 -38.04
CA THR A 19 1.78 2.11 -37.48
C THR A 19 2.26 3.19 -36.51
N GLY A 20 3.52 3.11 -36.06
CA GLY A 20 4.05 4.00 -35.03
C GLY A 20 3.40 3.81 -33.65
N ILE A 21 2.79 2.65 -33.37
CA ILE A 21 2.05 2.39 -32.12
C ILE A 21 2.78 1.36 -31.27
N TYR A 22 2.92 1.62 -29.97
CA TYR A 22 3.32 0.61 -28.98
C TYR A 22 2.14 0.07 -28.16
N CYS A 23 2.23 -1.20 -27.81
CA CYS A 23 1.19 -2.02 -27.21
C CYS A 23 1.77 -2.87 -26.07
N ARG A 24 0.86 -3.36 -25.21
CA ARG A 24 1.15 -4.40 -24.22
C ARG A 24 0.97 -5.81 -24.83
N PRO A 25 1.65 -6.84 -24.33
CA PRO A 25 1.58 -8.21 -24.84
C PRO A 25 0.17 -8.79 -24.97
N SER A 26 -0.77 -8.45 -24.07
CA SER A 26 -2.17 -8.90 -24.10
C SER A 26 -3.08 -8.09 -25.04
N CYS A 27 -2.54 -7.17 -25.84
CA CYS A 27 -3.34 -6.29 -26.69
C CYS A 27 -4.30 -7.10 -27.60
N PRO A 28 -5.61 -6.79 -27.60
CA PRO A 28 -6.60 -7.49 -28.41
C PRO A 28 -6.57 -7.09 -29.90
N ALA A 29 -5.64 -6.20 -30.30
CA ALA A 29 -5.44 -5.86 -31.70
C ALA A 29 -4.97 -7.08 -32.50
N VAL A 30 -5.11 -7.00 -33.82
CA VAL A 30 -4.57 -8.02 -34.73
C VAL A 30 -3.06 -8.13 -34.51
N THR A 31 -2.58 -9.36 -34.35
CA THR A 31 -1.17 -9.63 -34.09
C THR A 31 -0.33 -9.20 -35.30
N PRO A 32 0.58 -8.22 -35.17
CA PRO A 32 1.40 -7.74 -36.28
C PRO A 32 2.42 -8.78 -36.74
N LYS A 33 2.86 -8.69 -38.00
CA LYS A 33 3.96 -9.53 -38.53
C LYS A 33 5.25 -9.26 -37.75
N ARG A 34 5.99 -10.31 -37.36
CA ARG A 34 7.20 -10.22 -36.52
C ARG A 34 8.25 -9.25 -37.05
N VAL A 35 8.40 -9.15 -38.37
CA VAL A 35 9.33 -8.23 -39.06
C VAL A 35 9.02 -6.75 -38.80
N ASN A 36 7.77 -6.42 -38.49
CA ASN A 36 7.32 -5.04 -38.23
C ASN A 36 7.31 -4.70 -36.74
N VAL A 37 7.87 -5.56 -35.88
CA VAL A 37 7.78 -5.44 -34.42
C VAL A 37 9.15 -5.18 -33.80
N ARG A 38 9.22 -4.14 -32.97
CA ARG A 38 10.33 -3.85 -32.06
C ARG A 38 9.88 -4.04 -30.62
N PHE A 39 10.77 -4.47 -29.73
CA PHE A 39 10.49 -4.66 -28.32
C PHE A 39 11.18 -3.59 -27.48
N PHE A 40 10.53 -3.19 -26.39
CA PHE A 40 11.00 -2.17 -25.47
C PHE A 40 10.80 -2.65 -24.03
N PRO A 41 11.78 -2.45 -23.14
CA PRO A 41 11.66 -2.85 -21.73
C PRO A 41 10.68 -1.97 -20.94
N SER A 42 10.38 -0.75 -21.41
CA SER A 42 9.45 0.15 -20.73
C SER A 42 8.61 0.96 -21.73
N ALA A 43 7.45 1.43 -21.25
CA ALA A 43 6.63 2.37 -22.00
C ALA A 43 7.38 3.67 -22.31
N ALA A 44 8.21 4.14 -21.37
CA ALA A 44 9.03 5.34 -21.54
C ALA A 44 10.07 5.15 -22.66
N ALA A 45 10.69 3.97 -22.78
CA ALA A 45 11.61 3.66 -23.87
C ALA A 45 10.92 3.64 -25.24
N ALA A 46 9.72 3.05 -25.32
CA ALA A 46 8.93 3.06 -26.56
C ALA A 46 8.53 4.49 -26.96
N GLN A 47 8.13 5.33 -25.99
CA GLN A 47 7.79 6.74 -26.23
C GLN A 47 9.02 7.54 -26.68
N ALA A 48 10.16 7.36 -26.02
CA ALA A 48 11.42 8.00 -26.41
C ALA A 48 11.89 7.60 -27.81
N ALA A 49 11.53 6.39 -28.25
CA ALA A 49 11.76 5.92 -29.62
C ALA A 49 10.71 6.42 -30.64
N GLY A 50 9.81 7.34 -30.24
CA GLY A 50 8.83 7.98 -31.12
C GLY A 50 7.53 7.21 -31.33
N PHE A 51 7.27 6.13 -30.57
CA PHE A 51 6.03 5.37 -30.69
C PHE A 51 4.94 5.93 -29.78
N ARG A 52 3.73 6.09 -30.33
CA ARG A 52 2.56 6.54 -29.56
C ARG A 52 1.87 5.38 -28.84
N ALA A 53 1.19 5.69 -27.73
CA ALA A 53 0.46 4.68 -26.96
C ALA A 53 -0.78 4.15 -27.72
N CYS A 54 -0.98 2.83 -27.69
CA CYS A 54 -2.16 2.22 -28.27
C CYS A 54 -3.45 2.67 -27.57
N ARG A 55 -4.39 3.23 -28.33
CA ARG A 55 -5.69 3.70 -27.83
C ARG A 55 -6.60 2.56 -27.34
N ARG A 56 -6.37 1.33 -27.85
CA ARG A 56 -7.18 0.14 -27.54
C ARG A 56 -6.74 -0.54 -26.25
N CYS A 57 -5.46 -0.94 -26.15
CA CYS A 57 -4.97 -1.64 -24.96
C CYS A 57 -4.46 -0.70 -23.85
N ARG A 58 -4.26 0.60 -24.12
CA ARG A 58 -3.83 1.60 -23.13
C ARG A 58 -2.64 1.10 -22.29
N PRO A 59 -1.49 0.86 -22.95
CA PRO A 59 -0.34 0.23 -22.30
C PRO A 59 0.21 1.06 -21.13
N ASP A 60 -0.10 2.35 -21.08
CA ASP A 60 0.24 3.30 -20.01
C ASP A 60 -0.61 3.15 -18.74
N ALA A 61 -1.75 2.45 -18.79
CA ALA A 61 -2.70 2.31 -17.67
C ALA A 61 -2.57 0.97 -16.93
N VAL A 62 -1.64 0.12 -17.33
CA VAL A 62 -1.39 -1.19 -16.73
C VAL A 62 -0.35 -1.04 -15.61
N PRO A 63 -0.45 -1.82 -14.52
CA PRO A 63 0.68 -2.04 -13.62
C PRO A 63 2.01 -2.21 -14.37
N GLY A 64 3.10 -1.56 -13.92
CA GLY A 64 4.45 -1.83 -14.45
C GLY A 64 4.89 -3.27 -14.13
N SER A 65 6.07 -3.71 -14.60
CA SER A 65 6.56 -5.09 -14.32
C SER A 65 6.44 -5.43 -12.83
N ALA A 66 5.88 -6.61 -12.54
CA ALA A 66 5.74 -7.08 -11.16
C ALA A 66 7.10 -7.34 -10.51
N GLU A 67 8.13 -7.63 -11.31
CA GLU A 67 9.52 -7.78 -10.83
C GLU A 67 10.00 -6.55 -10.06
N TRP A 68 9.54 -5.34 -10.41
CA TRP A 68 9.94 -4.12 -9.72
C TRP A 68 9.44 -4.05 -8.27
N ASN A 69 8.43 -4.82 -7.90
CA ASN A 69 7.95 -4.89 -6.53
C ASN A 69 8.80 -5.85 -5.69
N VAL A 70 9.36 -6.88 -6.33
CA VAL A 70 10.25 -7.87 -5.70
C VAL A 70 11.68 -7.33 -5.61
N ARG A 71 12.18 -6.68 -6.67
CA ARG A 71 13.56 -6.18 -6.74
C ARG A 71 13.82 -5.09 -5.69
N ALA A 72 14.81 -5.34 -4.84
CA ALA A 72 15.30 -4.41 -3.83
C ALA A 72 16.52 -3.60 -4.31
N ASP A 73 16.91 -3.74 -5.57
CA ASP A 73 18.06 -3.06 -6.16
C ASP A 73 17.81 -1.57 -6.47
N LEU A 74 18.86 -0.91 -6.96
CA LEU A 74 18.84 0.51 -7.30
C LEU A 74 17.71 0.87 -8.29
N VAL A 75 17.50 0.06 -9.33
CA VAL A 75 16.50 0.32 -10.38
C VAL A 75 15.09 0.15 -9.84
N GLY A 76 14.82 -0.91 -9.10
CA GLY A 76 13.53 -1.13 -8.44
C GLY A 76 13.17 0.01 -7.47
N ARG A 77 14.12 0.40 -6.61
CA ARG A 77 13.94 1.54 -5.69
C ARG A 77 13.69 2.84 -6.44
N ALA A 78 14.45 3.11 -7.51
CA ALA A 78 14.28 4.31 -8.31
C ALA A 78 12.89 4.37 -8.97
N MET A 79 12.40 3.25 -9.51
CA MET A 79 11.06 3.18 -10.11
C MET A 79 9.94 3.46 -9.09
N ARG A 80 10.08 2.95 -7.85
CA ARG A 80 9.15 3.25 -6.76
C ARG A 80 9.15 4.74 -6.39
N LEU A 81 10.33 5.36 -6.28
CA LEU A 81 10.46 6.80 -6.01
C LEU A 81 9.94 7.68 -7.16
N ILE A 82 10.20 7.30 -8.41
CA ILE A 82 9.66 8.00 -9.59
C ILE A 82 8.13 7.89 -9.59
N GLY A 83 7.59 6.70 -9.32
CA GLY A 83 6.15 6.49 -9.22
C GLY A 83 5.51 7.34 -8.12
N ASP A 84 6.20 7.47 -6.98
CA ASP A 84 5.78 8.30 -5.85
C ASP A 84 5.88 9.81 -6.14
N GLY A 85 6.56 10.22 -7.21
CA GLY A 85 6.66 11.61 -7.69
C GLY A 85 7.94 12.34 -7.29
N VAL A 86 8.97 11.66 -6.78
CA VAL A 86 10.22 12.29 -6.30
C VAL A 86 10.90 13.11 -7.38
N VAL A 87 10.95 12.63 -8.63
CA VAL A 87 11.60 13.38 -9.73
C VAL A 87 10.85 14.66 -10.05
N ASP A 88 9.53 14.69 -9.88
CA ASP A 88 8.74 15.90 -10.13
C ASP A 88 8.94 16.93 -9.02
N ARG A 89 9.13 16.48 -7.77
CA ARG A 89 9.31 17.34 -6.58
C ARG A 89 10.74 17.84 -6.39
N GLU A 90 11.71 16.94 -6.49
CA GLU A 90 13.11 17.17 -6.09
C GLU A 90 14.09 17.04 -7.27
N GLY A 91 13.58 16.75 -8.47
CA GLY A 91 14.39 16.50 -9.64
C GLY A 91 15.19 15.19 -9.56
N VAL A 92 16.07 15.00 -10.55
CA VAL A 92 16.98 13.84 -10.59
C VAL A 92 18.00 13.89 -9.44
N GLY A 93 18.35 15.09 -8.98
CA GLY A 93 19.25 15.30 -7.85
C GLY A 93 18.69 14.73 -6.53
N GLY A 94 17.43 15.01 -6.22
CA GLY A 94 16.77 14.43 -5.04
C GLY A 94 16.61 12.92 -5.12
N LEU A 95 16.21 12.41 -6.29
CA LEU A 95 16.16 10.96 -6.55
C LEU A 95 17.51 10.29 -6.25
N ALA A 96 18.60 10.88 -6.76
CA ALA A 96 19.94 10.33 -6.59
C ALA A 96 20.40 10.37 -5.12
N ARG A 97 20.10 11.47 -4.41
CA ARG A 97 20.40 11.64 -2.98
C ARG A 97 19.70 10.58 -2.13
N ARG A 98 18.40 10.37 -2.34
CA ARG A 98 17.61 9.34 -1.62
C ARG A 98 18.12 7.92 -1.88
N LEU A 99 18.65 7.68 -3.07
CA LEU A 99 19.22 6.38 -3.41
C LEU A 99 20.66 6.19 -2.90
N GLY A 100 21.36 7.27 -2.51
CA GLY A 100 22.77 7.22 -2.12
C GLY A 100 23.75 7.12 -3.30
N TYR A 101 23.37 7.61 -4.49
CA TYR A 101 24.20 7.55 -5.70
C TYR A 101 24.31 8.90 -6.40
N SER A 102 25.23 9.03 -7.35
CA SER A 102 25.29 10.22 -8.21
C SER A 102 24.18 10.21 -9.29
N PRO A 103 23.69 11.37 -9.73
CA PRO A 103 22.70 11.46 -10.82
C PRO A 103 23.12 10.73 -12.11
N ARG A 104 24.43 10.76 -12.43
CA ARG A 104 24.99 10.08 -13.60
C ARG A 104 24.90 8.56 -13.50
N GLN A 105 25.18 7.98 -12.32
CA GLN A 105 25.05 6.54 -12.09
C GLN A 105 23.59 6.10 -12.19
N VAL A 106 22.67 6.84 -11.57
CA VAL A 106 21.23 6.55 -11.65
C VAL A 106 20.73 6.63 -13.09
N GLN A 107 21.10 7.69 -13.83
CA GLN A 107 20.79 7.83 -15.25
C GLN A 107 21.29 6.63 -16.07
N ARG A 108 22.55 6.23 -15.88
CA ARG A 108 23.17 5.13 -16.62
C ARG A 108 22.45 3.81 -16.36
N GLN A 109 22.19 3.47 -15.10
CA GLN A 109 21.55 2.19 -14.75
C GLN A 109 20.10 2.12 -15.25
N LEU A 110 19.32 3.19 -15.09
CA LEU A 110 17.95 3.22 -15.62
C LEU A 110 17.92 3.16 -17.15
N THR A 111 18.84 3.83 -17.83
CA THR A 111 18.92 3.76 -19.29
C THR A 111 19.31 2.36 -19.77
N ALA A 112 20.25 1.71 -19.08
CA ALA A 112 20.70 0.37 -19.42
C ALA A 112 19.60 -0.68 -19.24
N GLU A 113 18.86 -0.65 -18.13
CA GLU A 113 17.85 -1.67 -17.83
C GLU A 113 16.46 -1.34 -18.40
N LEU A 114 16.04 -0.07 -18.36
CA LEU A 114 14.69 0.35 -18.74
C LEU A 114 14.62 1.03 -20.10
N GLY A 115 15.75 1.21 -20.79
CA GLY A 115 15.84 1.92 -22.06
C GLY A 115 15.49 3.42 -21.97
N ALA A 116 15.35 3.96 -20.76
CA ALA A 116 14.93 5.33 -20.52
C ALA A 116 15.49 5.86 -19.19
N GLY A 117 15.92 7.12 -19.19
CA GLY A 117 16.39 7.79 -17.97
C GLY A 117 15.25 8.30 -17.06
N PRO A 118 15.58 8.76 -15.83
CA PRO A 118 14.62 9.27 -14.85
C PRO A 118 13.65 10.31 -15.40
N VAL A 119 14.14 11.27 -16.19
CA VAL A 119 13.30 12.36 -16.74
C VAL A 119 12.26 11.83 -17.72
N ALA A 120 12.63 10.86 -18.56
CA ALA A 120 11.72 10.24 -19.52
C ALA A 120 10.67 9.37 -18.80
N LEU A 121 11.09 8.63 -17.75
CA LEU A 121 10.18 7.85 -16.91
C LEU A 121 9.16 8.75 -16.18
N ALA A 122 9.63 9.85 -15.59
CA ALA A 122 8.75 10.84 -14.94
C ALA A 122 7.81 11.51 -15.96
N ARG A 123 8.31 11.87 -17.15
CA ARG A 123 7.49 12.42 -18.24
C ARG A 123 6.36 11.47 -18.65
N ALA A 124 6.65 10.18 -18.80
CA ALA A 124 5.65 9.17 -19.12
C ALA A 124 4.55 9.09 -18.04
N ARG A 125 4.96 9.18 -16.76
CA ARG A 125 4.03 9.21 -15.62
C ARG A 125 3.14 10.45 -15.63
N ARG A 126 3.73 11.65 -15.81
CA ARG A 126 2.97 12.91 -15.90
C ARG A 126 1.95 12.89 -17.04
N ALA A 127 2.34 12.37 -18.21
CA ALA A 127 1.43 12.21 -19.34
C ALA A 127 0.22 11.33 -19.01
N HIS A 128 0.45 10.23 -18.28
CA HIS A 128 -0.62 9.36 -17.81
C HIS A 128 -1.55 10.08 -16.82
N THR A 129 -0.99 10.76 -15.81
CA THR A 129 -1.78 11.53 -14.83
C THR A 129 -2.60 12.62 -15.51
N ALA A 130 -2.00 13.36 -16.44
CA ALA A 130 -2.69 14.35 -17.27
C ALA A 130 -3.86 13.75 -18.05
N ARG A 131 -3.65 12.60 -18.69
CA ARG A 131 -4.72 11.91 -19.42
C ARG A 131 -5.86 11.51 -18.51
N VAL A 132 -5.57 10.99 -17.32
CA VAL A 132 -6.59 10.64 -16.33
C VAL A 132 -7.42 11.88 -16.00
N LEU A 133 -6.77 12.98 -15.58
CA LEU A 133 -7.45 14.23 -15.26
C LEU A 133 -8.27 14.78 -16.44
N LEU A 134 -7.77 14.68 -17.68
CA LEU A 134 -8.48 15.16 -18.87
C LEU A 134 -9.78 14.39 -19.12
N GLN A 135 -9.83 13.13 -18.70
CA GLN A 135 -10.94 12.22 -18.95
C GLN A 135 -11.93 12.13 -17.80
N THR A 136 -11.51 12.49 -16.59
CA THR A 136 -12.30 12.30 -15.36
C THR A 136 -12.72 13.61 -14.70
N THR A 137 -12.14 14.75 -15.11
CA THR A 137 -12.44 16.07 -14.52
C THR A 137 -12.84 17.09 -15.58
N ALA A 138 -13.58 18.13 -15.15
CA ALA A 138 -13.96 19.27 -15.98
C ALA A 138 -13.00 20.47 -15.82
N LEU A 139 -11.85 20.29 -15.16
CA LEU A 139 -10.91 21.36 -14.84
C LEU A 139 -10.42 22.12 -16.08
N PRO A 140 -10.11 23.42 -15.97
CA PRO A 140 -9.38 24.12 -17.01
C PRO A 140 -8.09 23.39 -17.38
N VAL A 141 -7.77 23.32 -18.68
CA VAL A 141 -6.58 22.60 -19.17
C VAL A 141 -5.28 23.17 -18.58
N THR A 142 -5.28 24.47 -18.29
CA THR A 142 -4.16 25.18 -17.65
C THR A 142 -3.87 24.66 -16.24
N GLU A 143 -4.88 24.62 -15.37
CA GLU A 143 -4.77 24.09 -14.01
C GLU A 143 -4.38 22.61 -14.01
N LEU A 144 -4.97 21.84 -14.92
CA LEU A 144 -4.69 20.42 -15.09
C LEU A 144 -3.22 20.14 -15.45
N ALA A 145 -2.63 20.96 -16.31
CA ALA A 145 -1.24 20.80 -16.71
C ALA A 145 -0.29 20.87 -15.49
N PHE A 146 -0.49 21.87 -14.63
CA PHE A 146 0.30 22.03 -13.40
C PHE A 146 -0.02 20.94 -12.38
N ALA A 147 -1.29 20.57 -12.23
CA ALA A 147 -1.72 19.43 -11.40
C ALA A 147 -1.09 18.09 -11.82
N ALA A 148 -0.87 17.89 -13.12
CA ALA A 148 -0.19 16.70 -13.64
C ALA A 148 1.34 16.77 -13.49
N GLY A 149 1.89 17.82 -12.88
CA GLY A 149 3.32 17.99 -12.59
C GLY A 149 4.12 18.65 -13.72
N PHE A 150 3.48 19.26 -14.71
CA PHE A 150 4.20 19.98 -15.78
C PHE A 150 4.59 21.38 -15.32
N ALA A 151 5.82 21.79 -15.63
CA ALA A 151 6.31 23.14 -15.33
C ALA A 151 5.78 24.21 -16.30
N SER A 152 5.27 23.80 -17.47
CA SER A 152 4.67 24.73 -18.43
C SER A 152 3.57 24.06 -19.27
N ILE A 153 2.59 24.88 -19.68
CA ILE A 153 1.49 24.47 -20.56
C ILE A 153 2.01 24.03 -21.93
N ARG A 154 3.07 24.67 -22.44
CA ARG A 154 3.70 24.30 -23.70
C ARG A 154 4.26 22.88 -23.65
N GLN A 155 5.07 22.57 -22.63
CA GLN A 155 5.63 21.23 -22.44
C GLN A 155 4.53 20.17 -22.26
N PHE A 156 3.46 20.52 -21.55
CA PHE A 156 2.28 19.67 -21.41
C PHE A 156 1.63 19.36 -22.77
N ASN A 157 1.31 20.39 -23.56
CA ASN A 157 0.70 20.22 -24.88
C ASN A 157 1.58 19.38 -25.81
N ASP A 158 2.88 19.66 -25.85
CA ASP A 158 3.84 18.94 -26.67
C ASP A 158 3.91 17.47 -26.26
N THR A 159 3.99 17.19 -24.95
CA THR A 159 4.04 15.81 -24.42
C THR A 159 2.76 15.02 -24.70
N ILE A 160 1.58 15.64 -24.53
CA ILE A 160 0.30 14.98 -24.81
C ILE A 160 0.16 14.67 -26.30
N ARG A 161 0.53 15.62 -27.17
CA ARG A 161 0.50 15.43 -28.62
C ARG A 161 1.44 14.31 -29.05
N GLU A 162 2.66 14.29 -28.53
CA GLU A 162 3.67 13.27 -28.84
C GLU A 162 3.22 11.86 -28.41
N ILE A 163 2.78 11.70 -27.16
CA ILE A 163 2.49 10.36 -26.60
C ILE A 163 1.15 9.80 -27.08
N TYR A 164 0.13 10.65 -27.26
CA TYR A 164 -1.24 10.20 -27.55
C TYR A 164 -1.72 10.52 -28.97
N ALA A 165 -0.93 11.25 -29.76
CA ALA A 165 -1.27 11.74 -31.09
C ALA A 165 -2.64 12.44 -31.11
N GLY A 166 -2.85 13.34 -30.15
CA GLY A 166 -4.07 14.14 -30.03
C GLY A 166 -3.86 15.31 -29.10
N THR A 167 -4.70 16.34 -29.24
CA THR A 167 -4.67 17.51 -28.34
C THR A 167 -5.35 17.22 -27.00
N PRO A 168 -5.05 17.98 -25.93
CA PRO A 168 -5.76 17.84 -24.66
C PRO A 168 -7.29 17.92 -24.81
N SER A 169 -7.78 18.84 -25.66
CA SER A 169 -9.20 19.01 -25.96
C SER A 169 -9.80 17.79 -26.66
N GLU A 170 -9.11 17.21 -27.65
CA GLU A 170 -9.54 15.96 -28.31
C GLU A 170 -9.61 14.78 -27.33
N LEU A 171 -8.63 14.65 -26.44
CA LEU A 171 -8.61 13.59 -25.44
C LEU A 171 -9.78 13.71 -24.46
N ARG A 172 -10.15 14.94 -24.10
CA ARG A 172 -11.32 15.26 -23.27
C ARG A 172 -12.63 14.97 -23.99
N ALA A 173 -12.78 15.42 -25.23
CA ALA A 173 -13.97 15.16 -26.05
C ALA A 173 -14.22 13.66 -26.26
N ALA A 174 -13.15 12.88 -26.46
CA ALA A 174 -13.22 11.42 -26.59
C ALA A 174 -13.66 10.68 -25.30
N ALA A 175 -13.71 11.36 -24.15
CA ALA A 175 -14.27 10.84 -22.91
C ALA A 175 -15.75 11.24 -22.74
N GLY A 176 -16.11 12.48 -23.09
CA GLY A 176 -17.50 12.99 -23.04
C GLY A 176 -18.49 12.13 -23.84
N ASN A 177 -18.10 11.66 -25.02
CA ASN A 177 -18.93 10.77 -25.86
C ASN A 177 -19.12 9.36 -25.28
N ARG A 178 -18.30 8.93 -24.31
CA ARG A 178 -18.45 7.65 -23.61
C ARG A 178 -19.24 7.77 -22.30
N GLY A 179 -19.23 8.94 -21.66
CA GLY A 179 -19.97 9.21 -20.43
C GLY A 179 -21.48 9.32 -20.63
N ALA A 180 -21.96 9.74 -21.81
CA ALA A 180 -23.40 9.82 -22.10
C ALA A 180 -24.11 8.46 -22.03
N ALA A 181 -23.43 7.35 -22.39
CA ALA A 181 -24.00 6.00 -22.32
C ALA A 181 -24.00 5.39 -20.91
N ALA A 182 -23.24 5.94 -19.96
CA ALA A 182 -23.09 5.41 -18.60
C ALA A 182 -23.86 6.19 -17.51
N ARG A 183 -24.51 7.30 -17.87
CA ARG A 183 -25.24 8.19 -16.93
C ARG A 183 -26.67 7.74 -16.59
N HIS A 184 -27.10 6.55 -16.99
CA HIS A 184 -28.49 6.08 -16.79
C HIS A 184 -28.78 5.39 -15.44
N THR A 185 -27.87 5.42 -14.46
CA THR A 185 -28.14 4.81 -13.14
C THR A 185 -27.59 5.65 -11.98
N ALA A 186 -28.24 6.79 -11.69
CA ALA A 186 -28.33 7.39 -10.35
C ALA A 186 -29.40 8.51 -10.38
N PRO A 187 -30.34 8.58 -9.43
CA PRO A 187 -31.34 9.64 -9.38
C PRO A 187 -30.73 10.93 -8.83
N ALA A 188 -30.89 12.04 -9.55
CA ALA A 188 -30.49 13.38 -9.09
C ALA A 188 -31.67 14.04 -8.36
N GLY A 189 -31.48 14.41 -7.10
CA GLY A 189 -32.36 15.34 -6.38
C GLY A 189 -32.03 16.80 -6.73
N PRO A 190 -33.01 17.73 -6.75
CA PRO A 190 -32.79 19.11 -7.15
C PRO A 190 -32.25 19.96 -5.98
N GLY A 191 -31.19 20.73 -6.25
CA GLY A 191 -30.65 21.73 -5.33
C GLY A 191 -30.16 22.95 -6.12
N THR A 192 -30.74 24.10 -5.81
CA THR A 192 -30.64 25.39 -6.50
C THR A 192 -29.27 26.05 -6.36
N ALA A 193 -28.85 26.76 -7.42
CA ALA A 193 -27.57 27.45 -7.54
C ALA A 193 -27.67 28.95 -7.22
N THR A 194 -26.63 29.53 -6.64
CA THR A 194 -26.30 30.97 -6.74
C THR A 194 -24.76 31.16 -6.68
N GLY A 195 -24.22 32.02 -7.58
CA GLY A 195 -22.85 32.58 -7.55
C GLY A 195 -21.80 31.94 -8.48
N PRO A 196 -21.30 32.63 -9.53
CA PRO A 196 -20.22 32.16 -10.38
C PRO A 196 -18.91 32.88 -10.03
N GLU A 197 -17.89 32.14 -9.57
CA GLU A 197 -16.44 32.39 -9.77
C GLU A 197 -15.57 31.56 -8.80
N SER A 198 -16.11 31.12 -7.65
CA SER A 198 -15.47 30.12 -6.75
C SER A 198 -16.16 28.74 -6.75
N ALA A 199 -17.32 28.63 -7.37
CA ALA A 199 -18.20 27.45 -7.27
C ALA A 199 -17.78 26.24 -8.12
N PHE A 200 -16.89 26.40 -9.11
CA PHE A 200 -16.58 25.31 -10.05
C PHE A 200 -15.46 24.38 -9.55
N ALA A 201 -14.42 24.92 -8.91
CA ALA A 201 -13.41 24.12 -8.19
C ALA A 201 -14.04 23.35 -7.02
N SER A 202 -14.98 23.99 -6.30
CA SER A 202 -15.74 23.41 -5.19
C SER A 202 -16.63 22.22 -5.61
N ARG A 203 -17.26 22.27 -6.80
CA ARG A 203 -18.12 21.16 -7.29
C ARG A 203 -17.35 19.91 -7.75
N SER A 204 -16.12 20.07 -8.27
CA SER A 204 -15.28 18.90 -8.56
C SER A 204 -14.68 18.30 -7.28
N ALA A 205 -14.43 19.14 -6.27
CA ALA A 205 -13.98 18.70 -4.95
C ALA A 205 -15.09 17.93 -4.18
N SER A 206 -16.37 18.26 -4.38
CA SER A 206 -17.49 17.55 -3.72
C SER A 206 -17.77 16.15 -4.28
N THR A 207 -17.41 15.87 -5.54
CA THR A 207 -17.72 14.58 -6.20
C THR A 207 -16.49 13.65 -6.29
N GLY A 208 -15.27 14.18 -6.08
CA GLY A 208 -14.01 13.44 -6.17
C GLY A 208 -13.62 13.02 -7.59
N ILE A 209 -12.36 12.70 -7.79
CA ILE A 209 -11.81 12.22 -9.07
C ILE A 209 -12.08 10.71 -9.17
N PRO A 210 -12.93 10.24 -10.09
CA PRO A 210 -13.15 8.81 -10.27
C PRO A 210 -11.93 8.19 -10.96
N LEU A 211 -11.46 7.07 -10.43
CA LEU A 211 -10.27 6.36 -10.85
C LEU A 211 -10.54 4.87 -10.90
N ARG A 212 -9.89 4.19 -11.85
CA ARG A 212 -9.88 2.73 -11.94
C ARG A 212 -8.49 2.25 -11.61
N LEU A 213 -8.33 1.67 -10.42
CA LEU A 213 -7.06 1.11 -9.98
C LEU A 213 -6.94 -0.31 -10.51
N ALA A 214 -6.31 -0.45 -11.68
CA ALA A 214 -6.14 -1.74 -12.34
C ALA A 214 -5.20 -2.66 -11.56
N TYR A 215 -5.53 -3.96 -11.55
CA TYR A 215 -4.74 -5.04 -10.97
C TYR A 215 -4.67 -6.25 -11.90
N ARG A 216 -3.64 -7.08 -11.73
CA ARG A 216 -3.55 -8.42 -12.34
C ARG A 216 -4.44 -9.38 -11.57
N GLY A 217 -5.34 -10.12 -12.21
CA GLY A 217 -6.18 -11.12 -11.53
C GLY A 217 -5.44 -12.44 -11.36
N PRO A 218 -5.96 -13.38 -10.57
CA PRO A 218 -7.10 -13.24 -9.65
C PRO A 218 -6.82 -12.25 -8.50
N TYR A 219 -7.87 -11.78 -7.82
CA TYR A 219 -7.78 -10.84 -6.70
C TYR A 219 -8.83 -11.15 -5.62
N ALA A 220 -8.38 -11.59 -4.44
CA ALA A 220 -9.24 -12.00 -3.32
C ALA A 220 -9.73 -10.76 -2.54
N ALA A 221 -10.61 -9.97 -3.14
CA ALA A 221 -10.97 -8.65 -2.61
C ALA A 221 -11.60 -8.70 -1.22
N ALA A 222 -12.47 -9.69 -0.96
CA ALA A 222 -13.17 -9.79 0.31
C ALA A 222 -12.19 -9.94 1.48
N GLU A 223 -11.13 -10.71 1.28
CA GLU A 223 -10.06 -10.96 2.25
C GLU A 223 -9.26 -9.68 2.53
N ILE A 224 -8.99 -8.87 1.51
CA ILE A 224 -8.27 -7.59 1.68
C ILE A 224 -9.13 -6.59 2.46
N PHE A 225 -10.41 -6.49 2.14
CA PHE A 225 -11.31 -5.60 2.86
C PHE A 225 -11.60 -6.10 4.28
N ASP A 226 -11.69 -7.42 4.51
CA ASP A 226 -11.75 -8.00 5.87
C ASP A 226 -10.50 -7.59 6.67
N PHE A 227 -9.32 -7.70 6.06
CA PHE A 227 -8.05 -7.36 6.68
C PHE A 227 -7.97 -5.88 7.08
N LEU A 228 -8.44 -4.97 6.20
CA LEU A 228 -8.46 -3.53 6.47
C LEU A 228 -9.51 -3.17 7.52
N GLN A 229 -10.68 -3.81 7.49
CA GLN A 229 -11.80 -3.48 8.37
C GLN A 229 -11.47 -3.70 9.84
N VAL A 230 -10.84 -4.82 10.21
CA VAL A 230 -10.48 -5.10 11.61
C VAL A 230 -9.36 -4.20 12.14
N ARG A 231 -8.69 -3.44 11.26
CA ARG A 231 -7.58 -2.53 11.59
C ARG A 231 -7.95 -1.06 11.42
N ALA A 232 -9.16 -0.74 10.98
CA ALA A 232 -9.54 0.63 10.65
C ALA A 232 -9.47 1.51 11.90
N VAL A 233 -8.72 2.62 11.84
CA VAL A 233 -8.61 3.58 12.95
C VAL A 233 -9.75 4.62 12.86
N PRO A 234 -10.69 4.65 13.83
CA PRO A 234 -11.74 5.67 13.86
C PRO A 234 -11.19 7.09 13.73
N GLY A 235 -11.81 7.92 12.89
CA GLY A 235 -11.35 9.28 12.58
C GLY A 235 -10.41 9.39 11.38
N VAL A 236 -9.71 8.31 11.02
CA VAL A 236 -8.76 8.24 9.88
C VAL A 236 -9.23 7.26 8.80
N GLU A 237 -9.84 6.14 9.19
CA GLU A 237 -10.30 5.07 8.31
C GLU A 237 -11.75 4.70 8.66
N GLU A 238 -12.54 4.35 7.65
CA GLU A 238 -13.94 3.95 7.80
C GLU A 238 -14.27 2.88 6.75
N ILE A 239 -15.03 1.86 7.14
CA ILE A 239 -15.63 0.89 6.21
C ILE A 239 -17.14 1.10 6.23
N ARG A 240 -17.75 1.25 5.05
CA ARG A 240 -19.21 1.32 4.90
C ARG A 240 -19.73 0.10 4.16
N GLY A 241 -20.98 -0.29 4.42
CA GLY A 241 -21.65 -1.40 3.74
C GLY A 241 -21.31 -2.78 4.32
N THR A 242 -21.74 -3.83 3.62
CA THR A 242 -21.57 -5.23 4.03
C THR A 242 -20.60 -5.96 3.10
N ARG A 243 -19.97 -7.03 3.60
CA ARG A 243 -19.00 -7.85 2.85
C ARG A 243 -19.54 -8.24 1.47
N GLY A 244 -18.76 -7.98 0.43
CA GLY A 244 -19.16 -8.14 -0.98
C GLY A 244 -19.74 -6.87 -1.62
N GLY A 245 -19.80 -5.77 -0.88
CA GLY A 245 -20.25 -4.45 -1.36
C GLY A 245 -19.78 -3.31 -0.46
N ARG A 246 -18.64 -3.49 0.23
CA ARG A 246 -18.09 -2.47 1.12
C ARG A 246 -17.47 -1.31 0.34
N THR A 247 -17.39 -0.16 1.00
CA THR A 247 -16.50 0.94 0.58
C THR A 247 -15.52 1.21 1.70
N TYR A 248 -14.23 1.04 1.42
CA TYR A 248 -13.15 1.47 2.30
C TYR A 248 -12.85 2.94 2.06
N ARG A 249 -12.80 3.72 3.12
CA ARG A 249 -12.54 5.15 3.08
C ARG A 249 -11.41 5.48 4.02
N ARG A 250 -10.51 6.39 3.62
CA ARG A 250 -9.47 6.89 4.52
C ARG A 250 -9.06 8.32 4.23
N THR A 251 -8.50 8.98 5.23
CA THR A 251 -7.73 10.21 5.05
C THR A 251 -6.29 9.89 4.64
N LEU A 252 -5.68 10.82 3.90
CA LEU A 252 -4.32 10.73 3.39
C LEU A 252 -3.61 12.04 3.70
N ARG A 253 -2.48 11.96 4.41
CA ARG A 253 -1.50 13.03 4.46
C ARG A 253 -0.65 12.96 3.20
N LEU A 254 -0.61 14.05 2.44
CA LEU A 254 0.09 14.13 1.16
C LEU A 254 1.09 15.30 1.20
N THR A 255 1.86 15.47 0.15
CA THR A 255 2.97 16.44 0.15
C THR A 255 2.48 17.88 0.19
N HIS A 256 1.45 18.20 -0.60
CA HIS A 256 0.95 19.56 -0.73
C HIS A 256 -0.28 19.80 0.13
N GLY A 257 -1.03 18.75 0.48
CA GLY A 257 -2.15 18.87 1.41
C GLY A 257 -2.66 17.53 1.92
N SER A 258 -3.97 17.46 2.12
CA SER A 258 -4.70 16.25 2.52
C SER A 258 -5.54 15.70 1.37
N GLY A 259 -5.92 14.43 1.49
CA GLY A 259 -6.91 13.81 0.64
C GLY A 259 -7.80 12.83 1.37
N ILE A 260 -8.95 12.52 0.77
CA ILE A 260 -9.83 11.43 1.16
C ILE A 260 -9.93 10.46 -0.01
N ALA A 261 -9.62 9.21 0.27
CA ALA A 261 -9.75 8.12 -0.67
C ALA A 261 -10.95 7.26 -0.32
N GLU A 262 -11.73 6.90 -1.33
CA GLU A 262 -12.77 5.89 -1.25
C GLU A 262 -12.47 4.80 -2.27
N VAL A 263 -12.56 3.54 -1.87
CA VAL A 263 -12.31 2.38 -2.74
C VAL A 263 -13.42 1.36 -2.51
N ASP A 264 -14.11 1.01 -3.59
CA ASP A 264 -15.25 0.10 -3.55
C ASP A 264 -14.78 -1.35 -3.68
N GLU A 265 -15.28 -2.21 -2.79
CA GLU A 265 -15.13 -3.66 -2.86
C GLU A 265 -15.87 -4.16 -4.11
N PRO A 266 -15.20 -4.86 -5.04
CA PRO A 266 -15.86 -5.36 -6.23
C PRO A 266 -16.91 -6.42 -5.84
N ALA A 267 -18.16 -6.16 -6.21
CA ALA A 267 -19.28 -7.07 -5.96
C ALA A 267 -19.15 -8.36 -6.79
N GLY A 268 -18.58 -9.40 -6.17
CA GLY A 268 -18.44 -10.75 -6.72
C GLY A 268 -17.76 -10.82 -8.10
N PRO A 269 -17.67 -12.02 -8.71
CA PRO A 269 -17.21 -12.10 -10.09
C PRO A 269 -18.22 -11.39 -10.98
N ARG A 270 -17.83 -10.23 -11.56
CA ARG A 270 -18.61 -9.55 -12.61
C ARG A 270 -19.00 -10.61 -13.63
N ARG A 271 -20.30 -10.90 -13.78
CA ARG A 271 -20.83 -11.94 -14.68
C ARG A 271 -20.17 -11.83 -16.05
N ARG A 272 -19.18 -12.70 -16.30
CA ARG A 272 -18.74 -13.00 -17.66
C ARG A 272 -19.73 -14.01 -18.21
N ARG A 273 -20.12 -13.81 -19.47
CA ARG A 273 -20.90 -14.77 -20.25
C ARG A 273 -20.14 -16.10 -20.23
N ARG A 274 -20.65 -17.09 -19.49
CA ARG A 274 -20.08 -18.44 -19.33
C ARG A 274 -20.13 -19.17 -20.67
N PRO A 275 -19.01 -19.63 -21.25
CA PRO A 275 -19.04 -20.74 -22.20
C PRO A 275 -19.03 -22.09 -21.43
N PRO A 276 -19.45 -23.19 -22.07
CA PRO A 276 -19.71 -24.46 -21.39
C PRO A 276 -18.44 -25.14 -20.88
N ALA A 277 -18.64 -26.04 -19.92
CA ALA A 277 -17.65 -26.65 -19.05
C ALA A 277 -16.62 -27.55 -19.77
N GLY A 278 -15.41 -27.58 -19.21
CA GLY A 278 -14.33 -28.50 -19.59
C GLY A 278 -12.98 -27.96 -19.09
N LEU A 279 -12.45 -28.54 -18.02
CA LEU A 279 -11.20 -28.13 -17.36
C LEU A 279 -9.98 -28.34 -18.26
N VAL A 280 -9.26 -27.26 -18.61
CA VAL A 280 -7.79 -27.25 -18.81
C VAL A 280 -7.26 -25.83 -18.53
N CYS A 281 -6.18 -25.73 -17.73
CA CYS A 281 -5.29 -24.59 -17.42
C CYS A 281 -5.70 -23.17 -17.90
N PRO A 282 -5.91 -22.18 -17.00
CA PRO A 282 -6.25 -20.81 -17.36
C PRO A 282 -5.03 -19.99 -17.80
N ALA A 283 -4.33 -20.45 -18.85
CA ALA A 283 -3.39 -19.63 -19.62
C ALA A 283 -3.99 -19.19 -20.97
N ALA A 284 -5.20 -19.66 -21.30
CA ALA A 284 -5.87 -19.39 -22.57
C ALA A 284 -7.15 -18.58 -22.37
N ARG A 285 -7.02 -17.25 -22.17
CA ARG A 285 -7.88 -16.18 -22.74
C ARG A 285 -7.71 -14.79 -22.05
N GLY A 286 -6.52 -14.21 -22.14
CA GLY A 286 -6.25 -12.78 -22.43
C GLY A 286 -7.07 -11.62 -21.80
N THR A 287 -7.79 -11.78 -20.69
CA THR A 287 -8.53 -10.67 -20.04
C THR A 287 -8.66 -10.80 -18.53
N ASP A 288 -7.80 -11.52 -17.82
CA ASP A 288 -7.94 -11.70 -16.37
C ASP A 288 -7.47 -10.50 -15.53
N GLY A 289 -7.66 -9.28 -16.02
CA GLY A 289 -7.39 -8.03 -15.30
C GLY A 289 -8.69 -7.39 -14.82
N GLY A 290 -8.72 -6.99 -13.54
CA GLY A 290 -9.81 -6.23 -12.95
C GLY A 290 -9.37 -4.81 -12.55
N TRP A 291 -10.27 -4.09 -11.91
CA TRP A 291 -9.94 -2.82 -11.28
C TRP A 291 -10.80 -2.61 -10.04
N LEU A 292 -10.24 -1.93 -9.05
CA LEU A 292 -11.00 -1.32 -7.96
C LEU A 292 -11.49 0.05 -8.42
N GLU A 293 -12.78 0.33 -8.23
CA GLU A 293 -13.31 1.68 -8.42
C GLU A 293 -12.87 2.52 -7.22
N CYS A 294 -12.30 3.68 -7.50
CA CYS A 294 -11.75 4.58 -6.50
C CYS A 294 -12.23 6.01 -6.74
N ARG A 295 -12.51 6.76 -5.68
CA ARG A 295 -12.74 8.21 -5.74
C ARG A 295 -11.71 8.89 -4.85
N LEU A 296 -10.99 9.87 -5.42
CA LEU A 296 -10.03 10.69 -4.67
C LEU A 296 -10.53 12.12 -4.57
N ARG A 297 -10.72 12.61 -3.35
CA ARG A 297 -10.89 14.05 -3.06
C ARG A 297 -9.55 14.55 -2.55
N LEU A 298 -8.94 15.50 -3.26
CA LEU A 298 -7.63 16.04 -2.93
C LEU A 298 -7.76 17.54 -2.71
N THR A 299 -7.11 18.06 -1.67
CA THR A 299 -6.94 19.51 -1.47
C THR A 299 -6.02 20.11 -2.54
N ASP A 300 -5.03 19.34 -3.00
CA ASP A 300 -4.15 19.70 -4.11
C ASP A 300 -4.03 18.54 -5.10
N LEU A 301 -4.30 18.82 -6.38
CA LEU A 301 -4.30 17.82 -7.44
C LEU A 301 -2.90 17.32 -7.82
N ARG A 302 -1.85 18.06 -7.47
CA ARG A 302 -0.45 17.61 -7.63
C ARG A 302 -0.17 16.32 -6.87
N ASP A 303 -0.93 16.07 -5.81
CA ASP A 303 -0.81 14.86 -5.00
C ASP A 303 -1.49 13.63 -5.62
N LEU A 304 -2.18 13.74 -6.78
CA LEU A 304 -2.90 12.64 -7.41
C LEU A 304 -2.00 11.42 -7.66
N SER A 305 -0.81 11.63 -8.23
CA SER A 305 0.12 10.54 -8.54
C SER A 305 0.53 9.79 -7.26
N THR A 306 0.83 10.53 -6.19
CA THR A 306 1.26 9.99 -4.89
C THR A 306 0.12 9.28 -4.19
N ALA A 307 -1.08 9.87 -4.15
CA ALA A 307 -2.28 9.26 -3.57
C ALA A 307 -2.63 7.94 -4.27
N VAL A 308 -2.60 7.91 -5.62
CA VAL A 308 -2.78 6.67 -6.39
C VAL A 308 -1.74 5.64 -5.98
N GLN A 309 -0.46 5.98 -5.91
CA GLN A 309 0.57 4.99 -5.53
C GLN A 309 0.41 4.48 -4.11
N ARG A 310 0.06 5.34 -3.14
CA ARG A 310 -0.23 4.94 -1.76
C ARG A 310 -1.38 3.93 -1.70
N LEU A 311 -2.46 4.15 -2.47
CA LEU A 311 -3.56 3.20 -2.57
C LEU A 311 -3.15 1.89 -3.27
N ARG A 312 -2.37 1.97 -4.35
CA ARG A 312 -1.88 0.78 -5.04
C ARG A 312 -1.02 -0.11 -4.13
N ARG A 313 -0.19 0.50 -3.27
CA ARG A 313 0.58 -0.19 -2.22
C ARG A 313 -0.32 -0.76 -1.13
N LEU A 314 -1.25 0.03 -0.61
CA LEU A 314 -2.19 -0.43 0.42
C LEU A 314 -2.96 -1.69 0.00
N PHE A 315 -3.44 -1.72 -1.24
CA PHE A 315 -4.22 -2.83 -1.79
C PHE A 315 -3.38 -3.86 -2.56
N ASP A 316 -2.06 -3.69 -2.64
CA ASP A 316 -1.12 -4.58 -3.33
C ASP A 316 -1.55 -4.94 -4.78
N LEU A 317 -1.88 -3.89 -5.54
CA LEU A 317 -2.45 -4.00 -6.88
C LEU A 317 -1.42 -4.31 -7.97
N ASP A 318 -0.14 -4.11 -7.66
CA ASP A 318 0.97 -4.29 -8.59
C ASP A 318 1.60 -5.69 -8.52
N ALA A 319 1.24 -6.51 -7.53
CA ALA A 319 1.75 -7.88 -7.41
C ALA A 319 1.29 -8.80 -8.54
N ASP A 320 2.12 -9.81 -8.82
CA ASP A 320 1.82 -10.91 -9.74
C ASP A 320 1.25 -12.11 -8.97
N PRO A 321 -0.08 -12.27 -8.96
CA PRO A 321 -0.71 -13.39 -8.25
C PRO A 321 -0.41 -14.74 -8.91
N TYR A 322 0.00 -14.77 -10.17
CA TYR A 322 0.30 -16.02 -10.88
C TYR A 322 1.63 -16.58 -10.43
N ALA A 323 2.68 -15.75 -10.36
CA ALA A 323 3.99 -16.16 -9.84
C ALA A 323 3.90 -16.61 -8.37
N VAL A 324 3.08 -15.93 -7.56
CA VAL A 324 2.80 -16.34 -6.19
C VAL A 324 2.12 -17.71 -6.15
N ALA A 325 1.04 -17.88 -6.94
CA ALA A 325 0.28 -19.13 -6.96
C ALA A 325 1.08 -20.31 -7.51
N GLU A 326 1.94 -20.09 -8.51
CA GLU A 326 2.82 -21.11 -9.06
C GLU A 326 3.83 -21.58 -8.01
N ARG A 327 4.47 -20.65 -7.30
CA ARG A 327 5.49 -20.99 -6.30
C ARG A 327 4.90 -21.61 -5.04
N LEU A 328 3.90 -20.96 -4.44
CA LEU A 328 3.30 -21.41 -3.18
C LEU A 328 2.30 -22.55 -3.40
N GLY A 329 1.73 -22.68 -4.60
CA GLY A 329 0.81 -23.76 -4.96
C GLY A 329 1.46 -25.14 -5.01
N ALA A 330 2.78 -25.20 -5.20
CA ALA A 330 3.56 -26.44 -5.20
C ALA A 330 3.93 -26.95 -3.79
N ASP A 331 3.73 -26.12 -2.76
CA ASP A 331 4.03 -26.48 -1.38
C ASP A 331 2.87 -27.32 -0.79
N PRO A 332 3.14 -28.44 -0.09
CA PRO A 332 2.07 -29.31 0.45
C PRO A 332 1.15 -28.63 1.48
N LEU A 333 1.68 -27.68 2.27
CA LEU A 333 0.92 -26.95 3.29
C LEU A 333 0.16 -25.78 2.65
N LEU A 334 0.83 -24.99 1.81
CA LEU A 334 0.25 -23.78 1.22
C LEU A 334 -0.62 -24.06 -0.02
N GLY A 335 -0.36 -25.13 -0.75
CA GLY A 335 -1.07 -25.49 -1.99
C GLY A 335 -2.59 -25.47 -1.86
N PRO A 336 -3.17 -26.18 -0.86
CA PRO A 336 -4.61 -26.13 -0.60
C PRO A 336 -5.11 -24.72 -0.25
N LEU A 337 -4.34 -23.94 0.53
CA LEU A 337 -4.71 -22.59 0.94
C LEU A 337 -4.69 -21.58 -0.22
N VAL A 338 -3.74 -21.74 -1.14
CA VAL A 338 -3.63 -20.96 -2.38
C VAL A 338 -4.78 -21.31 -3.32
N ALA A 339 -5.13 -22.59 -3.45
CA ALA A 339 -6.25 -23.04 -4.26
C ALA A 339 -7.60 -22.54 -3.71
N GLU A 340 -7.76 -22.46 -2.39
CA GLU A 340 -8.95 -21.93 -1.73
C GLU A 340 -9.11 -20.42 -1.97
N ARG A 341 -8.01 -19.66 -2.00
CA ARG A 341 -8.01 -18.19 -2.08
C ARG A 341 -7.05 -17.68 -3.15
N PRO A 342 -7.32 -17.95 -4.44
CA PRO A 342 -6.46 -17.53 -5.51
C PRO A 342 -6.39 -16.00 -5.58
N GLY A 343 -5.18 -15.45 -5.65
CA GLY A 343 -4.96 -14.01 -5.74
C GLY A 343 -5.14 -13.27 -4.42
N LEU A 344 -5.04 -13.96 -3.27
CA LEU A 344 -4.79 -13.32 -1.98
C LEU A 344 -3.55 -12.42 -2.07
N ARG A 345 -3.62 -11.27 -1.42
CA ARG A 345 -2.57 -10.25 -1.45
C ARG A 345 -1.89 -10.08 -0.11
N SER A 346 -0.76 -9.36 -0.13
CA SER A 346 -0.14 -8.83 1.08
C SER A 346 -0.40 -7.32 1.16
N PRO A 347 -1.48 -6.88 1.85
CA PRO A 347 -1.80 -5.45 1.91
C PRO A 347 -0.63 -4.67 2.51
N GLY A 348 -0.26 -3.55 1.89
CA GLY A 348 0.78 -2.65 2.42
C GLY A 348 0.23 -1.58 3.37
N ALA A 349 0.87 -0.41 3.36
CA ALA A 349 0.43 0.80 4.06
C ALA A 349 0.20 1.95 3.08
N ALA A 350 -0.82 2.78 3.34
CA ALA A 350 -0.97 4.05 2.64
C ALA A 350 0.03 5.10 3.14
N ASP A 351 0.39 5.03 4.41
CA ASP A 351 1.44 5.83 5.03
C ASP A 351 2.33 4.93 5.90
N PRO A 352 3.61 4.71 5.50
CA PRO A 352 4.54 3.84 6.22
C PRO A 352 4.83 4.30 7.65
N GLU A 353 4.89 5.61 7.90
CA GLU A 353 5.22 6.17 9.21
C GLU A 353 4.03 6.05 10.16
N GLU A 354 2.81 6.32 9.69
CA GLU A 354 1.57 6.03 10.43
C GLU A 354 1.53 4.56 10.86
N LEU A 355 1.84 3.64 9.94
CA LEU A 355 1.84 2.22 10.26
C LEU A 355 2.91 1.88 11.30
N ALA A 356 4.10 2.48 11.22
CA ALA A 356 5.17 2.29 12.20
C ALA A 356 4.71 2.69 13.61
N VAL A 357 4.13 3.89 13.74
CA VAL A 357 3.59 4.37 15.01
C VAL A 357 2.49 3.43 15.54
N ARG A 358 1.54 3.02 14.68
CA ARG A 358 0.46 2.10 15.07
C ARG A 358 0.97 0.74 15.53
N THR A 359 1.99 0.21 14.86
CA THR A 359 2.56 -1.10 15.18
C THR A 359 3.31 -1.06 16.51
N VAL A 360 4.12 -0.01 16.74
CA VAL A 360 4.87 0.17 18.00
C VAL A 360 3.94 0.53 19.17
N LEU A 361 2.88 1.30 18.92
CA LEU A 361 1.86 1.62 19.92
C LEU A 361 1.11 0.36 20.40
N GLY A 362 0.93 -0.62 19.51
CA GLY A 362 0.24 -1.88 19.76
C GLY A 362 -1.25 -1.72 20.10
N GLY A 363 -1.89 -2.85 20.44
CA GLY A 363 -3.28 -2.89 20.87
C GLY A 363 -4.32 -2.65 19.76
N PRO A 364 -5.59 -2.44 20.13
CA PRO A 364 -6.69 -2.32 19.18
C PRO A 364 -6.72 -0.92 18.53
N PRO A 365 -7.41 -0.75 17.38
CA PRO A 365 -7.42 0.52 16.62
C PRO A 365 -7.90 1.74 17.41
N GLU A 366 -8.71 1.56 18.45
CA GLU A 366 -9.21 2.60 19.34
C GLU A 366 -8.09 3.31 20.11
N ARG A 367 -6.99 2.59 20.41
CA ARG A 367 -5.80 3.18 21.06
C ARG A 367 -5.12 4.16 20.11
N ALA A 368 -4.98 3.80 18.83
CA ALA A 368 -4.49 4.72 17.80
C ALA A 368 -5.48 5.88 17.57
N ALA A 369 -6.79 5.64 17.63
CA ALA A 369 -7.78 6.71 17.52
C ALA A 369 -7.70 7.70 18.68
N ALA A 370 -7.35 7.26 19.89
CA ALA A 370 -7.09 8.16 21.01
C ALA A 370 -5.90 9.08 20.72
N LEU A 371 -4.81 8.53 20.19
CA LEU A 371 -3.65 9.32 19.75
C LEU A 371 -4.04 10.35 18.67
N VAL A 372 -4.85 9.94 17.69
CA VAL A 372 -5.35 10.81 16.62
C VAL A 372 -6.24 11.93 17.15
N ARG A 373 -7.13 11.66 18.11
CA ARG A 373 -7.98 12.70 18.71
C ARG A 373 -7.17 13.77 19.44
N THR A 374 -6.06 13.37 20.08
CA THR A 374 -5.23 14.30 20.85
C THR A 374 -4.25 15.07 19.97
N TYR A 375 -3.60 14.40 19.01
CA TYR A 375 -2.46 14.97 18.26
C TYR A 375 -2.66 15.03 16.74
N GLY A 376 -3.71 14.41 16.21
CA GLY A 376 -3.99 14.41 14.78
C GLY A 376 -4.44 15.78 14.27
N LYS A 377 -4.06 16.13 13.04
CA LYS A 377 -4.52 17.38 12.40
C LYS A 377 -5.99 17.23 11.98
N PRO A 378 -6.93 18.07 12.46
CA PRO A 378 -8.30 18.07 11.97
C PRO A 378 -8.37 18.36 10.47
N LEU A 379 -9.29 17.73 9.77
CA LEU A 379 -9.55 18.03 8.36
C LEU A 379 -10.29 19.36 8.23
N ASP A 380 -9.91 20.16 7.23
CA ASP A 380 -10.62 21.40 6.88
C ASP A 380 -12.08 21.12 6.49
N ALA A 381 -12.34 19.96 5.89
CA ALA A 381 -13.67 19.48 5.53
C ALA A 381 -13.82 17.99 5.89
N PRO A 382 -14.31 17.66 7.10
CA PRO A 382 -14.63 16.30 7.50
C PRO A 382 -15.68 15.65 6.58
N ASP A 383 -15.68 14.32 6.49
CA ASP A 383 -16.67 13.58 5.72
C ASP A 383 -17.05 12.27 6.40
N GLY A 384 -18.21 12.27 7.04
CA GLY A 384 -18.71 11.15 7.84
C GLY A 384 -17.79 10.88 9.03
N GLY A 385 -17.32 9.63 9.18
CA GLY A 385 -16.40 9.25 10.25
C GLY A 385 -14.96 9.75 10.07
N LEU A 386 -14.64 10.35 8.92
CA LEU A 386 -13.30 10.86 8.61
C LEU A 386 -13.16 12.30 9.07
N THR A 387 -12.34 12.52 10.10
CA THR A 387 -12.26 13.80 10.81
C THR A 387 -10.84 14.33 10.95
N HIS A 388 -9.83 13.46 10.92
CA HIS A 388 -8.44 13.83 11.18
C HIS A 388 -7.47 13.17 10.19
N LEU A 389 -6.32 13.80 10.00
CA LEU A 389 -5.12 13.13 9.55
C LEU A 389 -4.42 12.47 10.74
N PHE A 390 -3.79 11.33 10.50
CA PHE A 390 -2.88 10.75 11.49
C PHE A 390 -1.72 11.74 11.78
N PRO A 391 -1.29 11.86 13.05
CA PRO A 391 -0.18 12.74 13.43
C PRO A 391 1.11 12.32 12.74
N ALA A 392 1.84 13.30 12.20
CA ALA A 392 3.18 13.04 11.66
C ALA A 392 4.15 12.71 12.81
N PRO A 393 5.17 11.86 12.61
CA PRO A 393 6.13 11.53 13.66
C PRO A 393 6.77 12.75 14.32
N GLY A 394 7.10 13.78 13.54
CA GLY A 394 7.62 15.05 14.05
C GLY A 394 6.70 15.74 15.06
N GLU A 395 5.37 15.65 14.87
CA GLU A 395 4.36 16.21 15.78
C GLU A 395 4.30 15.44 17.12
N LEU A 396 4.80 14.19 17.15
CA LEU A 396 4.79 13.32 18.33
C LEU A 396 6.08 13.34 19.15
N THR A 397 7.18 13.91 18.63
CA THR A 397 8.48 13.94 19.33
C THR A 397 8.40 14.67 20.69
N GLY A 398 7.69 15.79 20.75
CA GLY A 398 7.43 16.59 21.96
C GLY A 398 6.12 16.25 22.68
N ALA A 399 5.35 15.28 22.19
CA ALA A 399 4.06 14.91 22.77
C ALA A 399 4.22 14.06 24.05
N GLU A 400 3.19 13.98 24.88
CA GLU A 400 3.12 13.03 26.00
C GLU A 400 2.76 11.63 25.48
N VAL A 401 3.70 11.00 24.75
CA VAL A 401 3.60 9.62 24.26
C VAL A 401 4.59 8.72 25.01
N ALA A 402 4.17 7.50 25.32
CA ALA A 402 4.99 6.52 26.02
C ALA A 402 6.09 5.96 25.10
N GLU A 403 7.19 5.48 25.71
CA GLU A 403 8.12 4.61 24.99
C GLU A 403 7.44 3.29 24.61
N PRO A 404 7.81 2.65 23.48
CA PRO A 404 8.85 3.05 22.53
C PRO A 404 8.39 3.98 21.39
N VAL A 405 7.17 4.52 21.45
CA VAL A 405 6.61 5.37 20.39
C VAL A 405 7.39 6.67 20.23
N ARG A 406 7.80 7.31 21.34
CA ARG A 406 8.60 8.54 21.30
C ARG A 406 9.95 8.33 20.61
N THR A 407 10.66 7.27 20.97
CA THR A 407 11.95 6.91 20.35
C THR A 407 11.80 6.68 18.85
N LEU A 408 10.79 5.91 18.42
CA LEU A 408 10.48 5.72 17.00
C LEU A 408 10.19 7.06 16.31
N CYS A 409 9.34 7.90 16.89
CA CYS A 409 8.94 9.16 16.27
C CYS A 409 10.12 10.12 16.09
N THR A 410 11.05 10.13 17.05
CA THR A 410 12.28 10.92 16.97
C THR A 410 13.16 10.43 15.83
N ALA A 411 13.40 9.12 15.74
CA ALA A 411 14.21 8.51 14.69
C ALA A 411 13.61 8.65 13.28
N LEU A 412 12.28 8.77 13.17
CA LEU A 412 11.61 9.08 11.90
C LEU A 412 11.72 10.57 11.55
N ALA A 413 11.57 11.46 12.55
CA ALA A 413 11.58 12.90 12.36
C ALA A 413 12.97 13.46 12.00
N ASP A 414 14.04 12.91 12.55
CA ASP A 414 15.43 13.28 12.24
C ASP A 414 15.99 12.56 10.99
N GLY A 415 15.25 11.57 10.47
CA GLY A 415 15.63 10.78 9.29
C GLY A 415 16.61 9.65 9.57
N ALA A 416 16.91 9.32 10.83
CA ALA A 416 17.72 8.15 11.19
C ALA A 416 17.10 6.84 10.67
N ILE A 417 15.76 6.80 10.57
CA ILE A 417 15.01 5.74 9.91
C ILE A 417 14.20 6.33 8.76
N THR A 418 14.39 5.78 7.56
CA THR A 418 13.60 6.16 6.37
C THR A 418 12.68 5.01 5.97
N LEU A 419 11.37 5.25 5.93
CA LEU A 419 10.36 4.26 5.52
C LEU A 419 9.70 4.59 4.18
N ASP A 420 10.37 5.37 3.32
CA ASP A 420 9.83 5.71 2.01
C ASP A 420 9.86 4.54 1.01
N ALA A 421 9.18 4.72 -0.14
CA ALA A 421 9.04 3.66 -1.14
C ALA A 421 10.38 3.21 -1.79
N GLY A 422 11.45 4.00 -1.65
CA GLY A 422 12.79 3.72 -2.14
C GLY A 422 13.76 3.23 -1.08
N ALA A 423 13.34 3.12 0.17
CA ALA A 423 14.19 2.68 1.27
C ALA A 423 14.80 1.29 1.00
N ASP A 424 16.03 1.10 1.47
CA ASP A 424 16.63 -0.24 1.53
C ASP A 424 15.93 -1.04 2.64
N ARG A 425 15.21 -2.08 2.24
CA ARG A 425 14.35 -2.84 3.15
C ARG A 425 15.13 -3.51 4.28
N GLY A 426 16.33 -4.02 3.99
CA GLY A 426 17.17 -4.68 5.00
C GLY A 426 17.85 -3.69 5.93
N ALA A 427 18.31 -2.54 5.42
CA ALA A 427 18.86 -1.48 6.25
C ALA A 427 17.78 -0.87 7.18
N ALA A 428 16.58 -0.62 6.65
CA ALA A 428 15.46 -0.12 7.43
C ALA A 428 15.03 -1.10 8.53
N GLU A 429 14.95 -2.40 8.23
CA GLU A 429 14.67 -3.43 9.25
C GLU A 429 15.72 -3.46 10.35
N ARG A 430 17.02 -3.43 10.01
CA ARG A 430 18.10 -3.38 11.01
C ARG A 430 18.04 -2.12 11.87
N ALA A 431 17.77 -0.97 11.26
CA ALA A 431 17.65 0.29 11.98
C ALA A 431 16.44 0.30 12.93
N LEU A 432 15.29 -0.22 12.48
CA LEU A 432 14.10 -0.40 13.31
C LEU A 432 14.37 -1.35 14.48
N ALA A 433 14.98 -2.51 14.23
CA ALA A 433 15.27 -3.51 15.27
C ALA A 433 16.34 -3.05 16.29
N ALA A 434 17.11 -2.02 15.96
CA ALA A 434 18.09 -1.43 16.87
C ALA A 434 17.48 -0.41 17.85
N LEU A 435 16.23 0.03 17.62
CA LEU A 435 15.57 0.97 18.53
C LEU A 435 15.16 0.27 19.84
N PRO A 436 15.41 0.89 21.01
CA PRO A 436 14.88 0.41 22.28
C PRO A 436 13.37 0.15 22.22
N GLY A 437 12.95 -1.04 22.62
CA GLY A 437 11.53 -1.44 22.64
C GLY A 437 10.91 -1.78 21.28
N VAL A 438 11.66 -1.68 20.16
CA VAL A 438 11.22 -2.17 18.85
C VAL A 438 11.90 -3.51 18.57
N GLY A 439 11.18 -4.60 18.84
CA GLY A 439 11.73 -5.94 18.63
C GLY A 439 11.92 -6.30 17.14
N PRO A 440 12.76 -7.32 16.83
CA PRO A 440 12.98 -7.80 15.46
C PRO A 440 11.69 -8.15 14.73
N ARG A 441 10.72 -8.68 15.47
CA ARG A 441 9.40 -9.06 14.94
C ARG A 441 8.62 -7.84 14.48
N THR A 442 8.56 -6.77 15.28
CA THR A 442 7.99 -5.48 14.87
C THR A 442 8.69 -4.93 13.63
N ALA A 443 10.03 -5.00 13.57
CA ALA A 443 10.80 -4.55 12.41
C ALA A 443 10.46 -5.35 11.13
N THR A 444 10.33 -6.67 11.23
CA THR A 444 9.91 -7.52 10.10
C THR A 444 8.47 -7.23 9.66
N TYR A 445 7.54 -6.96 10.59
CA TYR A 445 6.18 -6.53 10.25
C TYR A 445 6.17 -5.24 9.43
N LEU A 446 6.98 -4.28 9.86
CA LEU A 446 7.13 -2.99 9.16
C LEU A 446 7.82 -3.15 7.82
N ARG A 447 8.83 -4.02 7.71
CA ARG A 447 9.43 -4.37 6.42
C ARG A 447 8.39 -4.95 5.46
N MET A 448 7.53 -5.86 5.93
CA MET A 448 6.45 -6.44 5.12
C MET A 448 5.44 -5.38 4.69
N ARG A 449 4.84 -4.68 5.64
CA ARG A 449 3.66 -3.85 5.41
C ARG A 449 3.99 -2.41 5.00
N ALA A 450 4.96 -1.78 5.67
CA ALA A 450 5.34 -0.39 5.43
C ALA A 450 6.17 -0.25 4.15
N LEU A 451 7.12 -1.18 3.93
CA LEU A 451 8.00 -1.18 2.76
C LEU A 451 7.54 -2.11 1.61
N GLY A 452 6.41 -2.80 1.82
CA GLY A 452 5.81 -3.69 0.83
C GLY A 452 6.76 -4.81 0.39
N ASP A 453 7.52 -5.40 1.33
CA ASP A 453 8.40 -6.51 1.01
C ASP A 453 7.59 -7.81 0.83
N PRO A 454 7.58 -8.40 -0.39
CA PRO A 454 6.89 -9.67 -0.61
C PRO A 454 7.59 -10.87 0.05
N ASP A 455 8.85 -10.70 0.45
CA ASP A 455 9.73 -11.77 0.93
C ASP A 455 10.22 -11.49 2.36
N VAL A 456 9.29 -11.46 3.31
CA VAL A 456 9.64 -11.53 4.74
C VAL A 456 9.61 -12.98 5.20
N GLY A 457 10.70 -13.41 5.83
CA GLY A 457 10.71 -14.64 6.61
C GLY A 457 10.10 -14.39 7.98
N THR A 458 9.47 -15.39 8.58
CA THR A 458 9.22 -15.34 10.03
C THR A 458 10.55 -15.18 10.75
N VAL A 459 10.61 -14.30 11.75
CA VAL A 459 11.66 -14.31 12.80
C VAL A 459 11.38 -15.46 13.80
N ALA A 460 11.01 -16.60 13.25
CA ALA A 460 10.88 -17.90 13.86
C ALA A 460 11.60 -18.81 12.84
N GLU A 461 12.72 -19.48 13.12
CA GLU A 461 12.90 -20.30 14.33
C GLU A 461 11.56 -20.92 14.75
N ALA A 462 10.79 -21.39 13.75
CA ALA A 462 9.76 -22.37 13.99
C ALA A 462 10.48 -23.57 14.58
N ASP A 463 10.38 -23.70 15.89
CA ASP A 463 10.60 -24.93 16.64
C ASP A 463 11.75 -25.79 16.10
N ALA A 464 13.00 -25.38 16.32
CA ALA A 464 14.13 -26.33 16.33
C ALA A 464 13.89 -27.50 17.32
N GLU A 465 12.86 -27.38 18.18
CA GLU A 465 12.39 -28.40 19.12
C GLU A 465 11.17 -29.23 18.64
N ARG A 466 10.56 -28.98 17.47
CA ARG A 466 9.41 -29.79 16.97
C ARG A 466 9.59 -30.44 15.59
N GLY A 467 10.82 -30.60 15.11
CA GLY A 467 11.15 -31.63 14.11
C GLY A 467 10.35 -31.62 12.79
N GLY A 468 9.88 -30.45 12.33
CA GLY A 468 9.13 -30.29 11.08
C GLY A 468 9.89 -29.45 10.06
N THR A 469 10.43 -30.09 9.02
CA THR A 469 11.25 -29.46 7.98
C THR A 469 10.42 -28.70 6.92
N VAL A 470 9.94 -27.49 7.20
CA VAL A 470 9.64 -26.50 6.14
C VAL A 470 9.95 -25.10 6.68
N GLY A 471 11.16 -24.60 6.41
CA GLY A 471 11.61 -23.29 6.86
C GLY A 471 11.27 -22.14 5.87
N PRO A 472 11.44 -20.87 6.28
CA PRO A 472 11.17 -19.66 5.48
C PRO A 472 11.86 -19.63 4.11
N ALA A 473 12.96 -20.37 3.94
CA ALA A 473 13.67 -20.50 2.67
C ALA A 473 12.82 -21.16 1.56
N ALA A 474 11.90 -22.06 1.93
CA ALA A 474 11.07 -22.79 0.96
C ALA A 474 10.07 -21.86 0.25
N TRP A 475 9.59 -20.81 0.92
CA TRP A 475 8.54 -19.93 0.39
C TRP A 475 9.07 -18.68 -0.30
N ARG A 476 10.39 -18.49 -0.33
CA ARG A 476 11.00 -17.39 -1.08
C ARG A 476 10.64 -17.48 -2.57
N PRO A 477 10.43 -16.34 -3.25
CA PRO A 477 10.51 -14.96 -2.74
C PRO A 477 9.15 -14.40 -2.26
N TRP A 478 8.24 -15.24 -1.76
CA TRP A 478 6.84 -14.87 -1.46
C TRP A 478 6.45 -15.14 0.00
N GLY A 479 7.41 -15.05 0.93
CA GLY A 479 7.18 -15.31 2.36
C GLY A 479 6.03 -14.49 2.96
N ALA A 480 5.85 -13.23 2.55
CA ALA A 480 4.73 -12.40 3.01
C ALA A 480 3.37 -12.98 2.61
N TYR A 481 3.25 -13.49 1.37
CA TYR A 481 2.00 -14.09 0.88
C TYR A 481 1.69 -15.40 1.60
N ALA A 482 2.72 -16.21 1.87
CA ALA A 482 2.58 -17.41 2.69
C ALA A 482 2.01 -17.08 4.07
N LEU A 483 2.53 -16.04 4.75
CA LEU A 483 1.99 -15.57 6.03
C LEU A 483 0.52 -15.18 5.95
N HIS A 484 0.11 -14.47 4.90
CA HIS A 484 -1.30 -14.10 4.72
C HIS A 484 -2.21 -15.31 4.51
N HIS A 485 -1.75 -16.35 3.80
CA HIS A 485 -2.49 -17.60 3.69
C HIS A 485 -2.61 -18.32 5.04
N LEU A 486 -1.53 -18.39 5.82
CA LEU A 486 -1.51 -19.03 7.14
C LEU A 486 -2.39 -18.30 8.17
N TRP A 487 -2.31 -16.96 8.23
CA TRP A 487 -3.19 -16.14 9.08
C TRP A 487 -4.65 -16.35 8.72
N ARG A 488 -4.98 -16.38 7.43
CA ARG A 488 -6.37 -16.58 7.00
C ARG A 488 -6.88 -17.99 7.26
N ALA A 489 -6.00 -18.98 7.31
CA ALA A 489 -6.31 -20.34 7.70
C ALA A 489 -6.43 -20.53 9.22
N GLY A 490 -6.09 -19.51 10.03
CA GLY A 490 -6.03 -19.63 11.49
C GLY A 490 -4.86 -20.48 12.00
N LEU A 491 -3.89 -20.78 11.12
CA LEU A 491 -2.68 -21.55 11.46
C LEU A 491 -1.62 -20.68 12.14
N LEU A 492 -1.78 -19.37 12.07
CA LEU A 492 -1.03 -18.38 12.83
C LEU A 492 -2.03 -17.36 13.41
N PRO A 493 -1.78 -16.80 14.62
CA PRO A 493 -2.62 -15.76 15.19
C PRO A 493 -2.67 -14.54 14.25
N THR A 494 -3.88 -14.01 14.03
CA THR A 494 -4.11 -12.97 13.01
C THR A 494 -3.52 -11.63 13.47
N GLY A 495 -2.48 -11.14 12.78
CA GLY A 495 -1.92 -9.81 13.05
C GLY A 495 -0.97 -9.73 14.24
N GLU A 496 -0.72 -10.85 14.92
CA GLU A 496 0.48 -11.02 15.73
C GLU A 496 1.56 -11.60 14.82
N ILE A 497 2.67 -10.87 14.69
CA ILE A 497 3.93 -11.59 14.64
C ILE A 497 4.12 -12.06 16.09
N PRO A 498 4.33 -13.36 16.38
CA PRO A 498 4.45 -13.85 17.77
C PRO A 498 5.35 -12.91 18.59
N GLY A 499 5.24 -12.69 19.89
CA GLY A 499 6.19 -11.82 20.64
C GLY A 499 7.38 -12.59 21.26
N PRO A 500 8.60 -12.04 21.42
CA PRO A 500 9.48 -12.57 22.46
C PRO A 500 8.92 -12.05 23.79
N GLY A 501 8.21 -12.93 24.51
CA GLY A 501 7.83 -12.76 25.92
C GLY A 501 6.67 -11.80 26.21
N GLU A 502 5.48 -12.36 26.41
CA GLU A 502 4.91 -12.13 27.74
C GLU A 502 5.77 -12.96 28.70
N VAL A 503 6.38 -12.30 29.68
CA VAL A 503 6.81 -12.98 30.90
C VAL A 503 5.57 -12.94 31.80
N PRO A 504 4.86 -14.06 32.03
CA PRO A 504 3.93 -14.11 33.14
C PRO A 504 4.77 -14.01 34.42
N GLY A 505 4.44 -13.06 35.29
CA GLY A 505 4.97 -13.07 36.65
C GLY A 505 4.66 -14.41 37.34
N PRO A 506 5.45 -14.83 38.33
CA PRO A 506 5.24 -16.12 38.97
C PRO A 506 3.95 -16.06 39.81
N GLY A 507 2.93 -16.81 39.40
CA GLY A 507 1.70 -16.94 40.18
C GLY A 507 0.68 -17.81 39.49
N GLU A 508 0.35 -18.94 40.13
CA GLU A 508 -0.79 -19.83 39.87
C GLU A 508 -0.62 -20.83 38.71
N THR A 509 0.13 -21.90 39.02
CA THR A 509 -0.03 -23.21 38.42
C THR A 509 -1.45 -23.74 38.63
N ALA A 510 -2.19 -23.97 37.55
CA ALA A 510 -3.35 -24.86 37.55
C ALA A 510 -2.97 -26.20 36.90
N GLU A 511 -3.40 -27.26 37.56
CA GLU A 511 -2.92 -28.63 37.46
C GLU A 511 -3.19 -29.31 36.11
N SER A 512 -2.27 -30.24 35.80
CA SER A 512 -2.33 -31.25 34.75
C SER A 512 -3.53 -32.19 34.89
N GLY A 513 -4.28 -32.40 33.80
CA GLY A 513 -5.33 -33.42 33.72
C GLY A 513 -5.74 -33.76 32.27
N GLU A 514 -5.24 -34.91 31.81
CA GLU A 514 -5.82 -35.87 30.83
C GLU A 514 -6.35 -35.41 29.46
N ILE A 515 -5.72 -35.95 28.41
CA ILE A 515 -6.17 -35.96 27.01
C ILE A 515 -7.23 -37.05 26.82
N PRO A 516 -8.43 -36.77 26.30
CA PRO A 516 -9.30 -37.80 25.72
C PRO A 516 -9.07 -37.93 24.21
N GLY A 517 -8.90 -39.17 23.74
CA GLY A 517 -8.78 -39.54 22.32
C GLY A 517 -10.05 -39.28 21.49
N PRO A 518 -10.00 -39.55 20.17
CA PRO A 518 -10.96 -38.98 19.22
C PRO A 518 -12.27 -39.78 19.17
N ALA A 519 -13.41 -39.10 19.27
CA ALA A 519 -14.71 -39.70 19.01
C ALA A 519 -15.62 -38.77 18.18
N VAL A 520 -15.87 -39.23 16.94
CA VAL A 520 -17.16 -39.28 16.21
C VAL A 520 -18.02 -38.00 16.17
N ILE A 521 -18.14 -37.45 14.96
CA ILE A 521 -19.09 -36.39 14.56
C ILE A 521 -20.51 -36.96 14.44
N PRO A 522 -21.55 -36.32 15.02
CA PRO A 522 -22.93 -36.48 14.57
C PRO A 522 -23.43 -35.27 13.77
N GLY A 523 -24.29 -35.55 12.77
CA GLY A 523 -24.82 -34.63 11.76
C GLY A 523 -25.87 -33.60 12.25
N PRO A 524 -26.52 -32.89 11.31
CA PRO A 524 -27.09 -31.57 11.55
C PRO A 524 -28.48 -31.63 12.21
N VAL A 525 -28.70 -30.76 13.20
CA VAL A 525 -30.00 -30.58 13.87
C VAL A 525 -30.82 -29.47 13.20
N VAL A 526 -32.09 -29.80 12.97
CA VAL A 526 -33.17 -29.01 12.38
C VAL A 526 -33.71 -27.99 13.39
N ILE A 527 -33.96 -26.76 12.96
CA ILE A 527 -34.56 -25.66 13.73
C ILE A 527 -36.11 -25.78 13.70
N PRO A 528 -36.84 -25.68 14.83
CA PRO A 528 -38.26 -25.37 14.83
C PRO A 528 -38.54 -23.88 15.14
N GLY A 529 -39.58 -23.35 14.52
CA GLY A 529 -40.09 -21.97 14.61
C GLY A 529 -40.96 -21.65 15.85
N PRO A 530 -41.65 -20.48 15.87
CA PRO A 530 -41.84 -19.66 17.07
C PRO A 530 -43.26 -19.64 17.69
N GLY A 531 -43.34 -19.13 18.94
CA GLY A 531 -44.56 -18.80 19.72
C GLY A 531 -44.43 -19.31 21.17
N VAL A 532 -44.80 -18.65 22.27
CA VAL A 532 -45.79 -17.60 22.60
C VAL A 532 -45.39 -16.96 23.96
N ILE A 533 -45.71 -15.67 24.17
CA ILE A 533 -45.50 -14.88 25.41
C ILE A 533 -46.64 -15.15 26.42
N PRO A 534 -46.39 -15.11 27.75
CA PRO A 534 -47.14 -14.17 28.61
C PRO A 534 -46.26 -13.41 29.63
N GLY A 535 -46.72 -12.22 30.04
CA GLY A 535 -46.03 -11.23 30.90
C GLY A 535 -46.27 -11.34 32.42
N PRO A 536 -46.43 -10.22 33.16
CA PRO A 536 -45.43 -9.69 34.09
C PRO A 536 -45.87 -9.59 35.58
N GLY A 537 -44.90 -9.42 36.50
CA GLY A 537 -45.05 -9.18 37.95
C GLY A 537 -44.11 -10.10 38.74
N GLU A 538 -43.39 -9.76 39.82
CA GLU A 538 -43.39 -8.66 40.79
C GLU A 538 -41.95 -8.48 41.34
N VAL A 539 -41.65 -7.28 41.85
CA VAL A 539 -40.40 -6.89 42.52
C VAL A 539 -40.44 -7.31 44.00
N PRO A 540 -39.31 -7.62 44.66
CA PRO A 540 -38.96 -6.78 45.82
C PRO A 540 -37.45 -6.53 46.05
N GLY A 541 -37.11 -5.25 46.30
CA GLY A 541 -36.39 -4.77 47.50
C GLY A 541 -34.86 -4.92 47.62
N PRO A 542 -34.09 -3.83 47.88
CA PRO A 542 -32.62 -3.85 47.94
C PRO A 542 -32.08 -4.06 49.37
N ARG A 543 -30.92 -4.73 49.52
CA ARG A 543 -30.11 -4.69 50.76
C ARG A 543 -28.60 -4.61 50.50
N LEU A 544 -28.08 -3.46 50.95
CA LEU A 544 -26.89 -3.23 51.78
C LEU A 544 -25.47 -3.51 51.22
N ILE A 545 -24.76 -2.39 51.05
CA ILE A 545 -23.30 -2.22 50.97
C ILE A 545 -22.67 -2.38 52.38
N PRO A 546 -21.42 -2.85 52.49
CA PRO A 546 -20.54 -2.40 53.55
C PRO A 546 -19.18 -1.85 53.04
N GLY A 547 -18.97 -0.55 53.31
CA GLY A 547 -17.86 -0.02 54.13
C GLY A 547 -16.40 -0.30 53.76
N SER A 548 -15.72 0.76 53.29
CA SER A 548 -14.28 0.95 53.20
C SER A 548 -13.60 1.21 54.56
N GLY A 549 -12.40 0.63 54.77
CA GLY A 549 -11.50 0.90 55.91
C GLY A 549 -10.05 1.17 55.46
N PRO A 550 -9.19 1.82 56.29
CA PRO A 550 -8.22 2.81 55.84
C PRO A 550 -6.75 2.34 55.75
N ALA A 551 -5.94 3.16 55.07
CA ALA A 551 -4.49 3.01 54.83
C ALA A 551 -3.60 3.34 56.05
N PRO A 552 -2.37 2.80 56.13
CA PRO A 552 -1.31 3.30 57.02
C PRO A 552 -0.25 4.15 56.29
N GLY A 553 0.29 5.13 57.02
CA GLY A 553 1.32 6.09 56.60
C GLY A 553 2.78 5.63 56.76
N PRO A 554 3.76 6.53 56.57
CA PRO A 554 5.11 6.18 56.13
C PRO A 554 6.12 6.01 57.29
N SER A 555 7.14 5.17 57.08
CA SER A 555 8.30 5.07 57.97
C SER A 555 9.65 5.04 57.23
N GLN A 556 10.45 6.05 57.53
CA GLN A 556 11.88 6.06 57.88
C GLN A 556 12.95 5.48 56.92
N THR A 557 13.82 6.40 56.49
CA THR A 557 15.21 6.24 56.03
C THR A 557 16.13 5.51 57.02
N PRO A 558 17.27 5.01 56.53
CA PRO A 558 18.55 5.43 57.12
C PRO A 558 19.59 5.90 56.08
N THR A 559 20.61 6.54 56.65
CA THR A 559 21.57 7.49 56.07
C THR A 559 22.89 6.84 55.62
N ARG A 560 23.54 7.49 54.63
CA ARG A 560 25.00 7.70 54.39
C ARG A 560 25.98 6.52 54.25
N ALA A 561 26.69 6.53 53.12
CA ALA A 561 28.15 6.51 53.10
C ALA A 561 28.69 7.41 51.97
N GLU A 562 29.55 8.35 52.33
CA GLU A 562 30.33 9.23 51.47
C GLU A 562 31.56 8.48 50.94
N THR A 563 32.04 8.79 49.72
CA THR A 563 33.40 9.35 49.50
C THR A 563 33.69 9.60 48.01
N SER A 564 34.14 10.84 47.75
CA SER A 564 35.19 11.25 46.80
C SER A 564 34.91 11.31 45.28
N GLY A 565 34.77 12.53 44.75
CA GLY A 565 35.21 12.89 43.38
C GLY A 565 36.61 13.54 43.43
N PRO A 566 37.03 14.35 42.43
CA PRO A 566 36.84 14.26 40.97
C PRO A 566 38.19 14.19 40.23
N GLY A 567 38.20 13.86 38.92
CA GLY A 567 39.41 13.93 38.10
C GLY A 567 39.09 13.97 36.59
N GLU A 568 39.19 15.16 36.01
CA GLU A 568 39.33 15.46 34.57
C GLU A 568 40.66 16.21 34.38
N PRO A 569 41.18 16.46 33.16
CA PRO A 569 41.08 15.69 31.91
C PRO A 569 42.49 15.49 31.28
N SER A 570 42.65 14.63 30.26
CA SER A 570 43.87 14.61 29.45
C SER A 570 43.61 14.39 27.96
N ALA A 571 43.94 15.44 27.22
CA ALA A 571 44.34 15.60 25.82
C ALA A 571 44.37 14.40 24.86
N ALA A 572 43.87 14.70 23.66
CA ALA A 572 43.95 13.93 22.40
C ALA A 572 45.38 13.71 21.89
N PRO A 573 45.53 12.84 20.87
CA PRO A 573 46.25 13.26 19.67
C PRO A 573 45.48 13.03 18.35
N GLU A 574 45.80 13.91 17.41
CA GLU A 574 45.27 14.08 16.05
C GLU A 574 45.42 12.87 15.10
N PRO A 575 44.61 12.83 14.01
CA PRO A 575 44.69 11.79 12.99
C PRO A 575 45.82 12.02 11.96
N PRO A 576 46.37 10.95 11.34
CA PRO A 576 47.41 11.08 10.32
C PRO A 576 46.85 11.59 8.97
N PRO A 577 47.67 12.30 8.17
CA PRO A 577 47.26 12.94 6.92
C PRO A 577 47.21 12.00 5.70
N TYR A 578 46.32 12.36 4.77
CA TYR A 578 46.19 11.83 3.42
C TYR A 578 47.49 11.96 2.59
N ALA A 579 47.88 10.90 1.87
CA ALA A 579 48.87 10.94 0.80
C ALA A 579 48.22 10.65 -0.58
N PRO A 580 48.70 11.26 -1.68
CA PRO A 580 48.07 11.22 -2.99
C PRO A 580 48.47 9.98 -3.81
N VAL A 581 47.51 9.39 -4.52
CA VAL A 581 47.79 8.35 -5.52
C VAL A 581 48.22 9.03 -6.83
N ALA A 582 49.47 8.79 -7.20
CA ALA A 582 50.06 9.19 -8.46
C ALA A 582 49.53 8.35 -9.64
N ARG A 583 49.39 9.01 -10.80
CA ARG A 583 49.24 8.39 -12.12
C ARG A 583 50.60 7.91 -12.64
N ALA A 584 50.67 6.68 -13.12
CA ALA A 584 51.53 6.16 -14.20
C ALA A 584 51.23 4.65 -14.35
N GLY A 585 51.18 4.02 -15.51
CA GLY A 585 51.25 4.45 -16.91
C GLY A 585 50.48 3.45 -17.78
#